data_AF-A0A8J7G3V4-F1
#
_entry.id   AF-A0A8J7G3V4-F1
#
_cell.length_a   1.000
_cell.length_b   1.000
_cell.length_c   1.000
_cell.angle_alpha   90.00
_cell.angle_beta   90.00
_cell.angle_gamma   90.00
#
_symmetry.space_group_name_H-M   'P 1'
#
loop_
_entity.id
_entity.type
_entity.pdbx_description
1 polymer ?
#
loop_
_entity_poly.entity_id
_entity_poly.type
_entity_poly.pdbx_seq_one_letter_code
_entity_poly.pdbx_strand_id
1 'polypeptide(L)' 'MRVFMFILPIMFIVGSFSWYILNKDHQEVPPTTRMWLSIAAMFLSGILAFFLFPKNEMPPKK' A
#
# COMPACT_ATOMS: atom_id res chain seq x y z
N MET A 1 -15.52 -2.24 9.02
CA MET A 1 -14.92 -0.91 9.24
C MET A 1 -13.47 -0.99 9.75
N ARG A 2 -13.10 -1.91 10.65
CA ARG A 2 -11.71 -2.03 11.18
C ARG A 2 -10.63 -2.40 10.15
N VAL A 3 -10.92 -3.26 9.16
CA VAL A 3 -9.90 -3.67 8.16
C VAL A 3 -9.37 -2.48 7.35
N PHE A 4 -10.21 -1.50 7.04
CA PHE A 4 -9.81 -0.28 6.35
C PHE A 4 -8.83 0.58 7.16
N MET A 5 -8.88 0.52 8.50
CA MET A 5 -7.89 1.18 9.37
C MET A 5 -6.50 0.55 9.26
N PHE A 6 -6.37 -0.69 8.80
CA PHE A 6 -5.08 -1.34 8.57
C PHE A 6 -4.61 -1.19 7.12
N ILE A 7 -5.54 -1.22 6.16
CA ILE A 7 -5.22 -1.08 4.73
C ILE A 7 -4.65 0.31 4.42
N LEU A 8 -5.27 1.39 4.92
CA LEU A 8 -4.82 2.76 4.66
C LEU A 8 -3.35 3.03 5.08
N PRO A 9 -2.91 2.72 6.32
CA PRO A 9 -1.53 2.95 6.71
C PRO A 9 -0.54 2.11 5.89
N ILE A 10 -0.89 0.87 5.53
CA ILE A 10 -0.05 0.03 4.66
C ILE A 10 0.13 0.68 3.29
N MET A 11 -0.96 1.16 2.68
CA MET A 11 -0.92 1.84 1.39
C MET A 11 -0.03 3.09 1.44
N PHE A 12 -0.15 3.91 2.49
CA PHE A 12 0.70 5.08 2.67
C PHE A 12 2.18 4.72 2.83
N ILE A 13 2.50 3.73 3.67
CA ILE A 13 3.88 3.28 3.88
C ILE A 13 4.49 2.80 2.57
N VAL A 14 3.78 1.94 1.83
CA VAL A 14 4.28 1.39 0.56
C VAL A 14 4.44 2.47 -0.50
N GLY A 15 3.47 3.40 -0.62
CA GLY A 15 3.56 4.52 -1.55
C GLY A 15 4.78 5.40 -1.28
N SER A 16 4.99 5.79 -0.01
CA SER A 16 6.14 6.61 0.38
C SER A 16 7.47 5.89 0.20
N PHE A 17 7.56 4.61 0.57
CA PHE A 17 8.78 3.82 0.38
C PHE A 17 9.12 3.61 -1.09
N SER A 18 8.11 3.26 -1.90
CA SER A 18 8.30 3.08 -3.34
C SER A 18 8.80 4.37 -3.96
N TRP A 19 8.18 5.51 -3.64
CA TRP A 19 8.60 6.80 -4.15
C TRP A 19 10.03 7.16 -3.73
N TYR A 20 10.39 6.89 -2.47
CA TYR A 20 11.74 7.13 -1.96
C TYR A 20 12.80 6.31 -2.71
N ILE A 21 12.59 5.00 -2.82
CA ILE A 21 13.53 4.09 -3.49
C ILE A 21 13.65 4.44 -4.97
N LEU A 22 12.53 4.68 -5.65
CA LEU A 22 12.56 5.02 -7.09
C LEU A 22 13.29 6.33 -7.36
N ASN A 23 13.17 7.32 -6.48
CA ASN A 23 13.87 8.59 -6.66
C ASN A 23 15.32 8.58 -6.20
N LYS A 24 15.69 7.64 -5.32
CA LYS A 24 17.05 7.51 -4.82
C LYS A 24 17.91 6.61 -5.72
N ASP A 25 17.39 5.43 -6.05
CA ASP A 25 18.17 4.37 -6.68
C ASP A 25 17.84 4.18 -8.18
N HIS A 26 16.71 4.70 -8.66
CA HIS A 26 16.24 4.49 -10.04
C HIS A 26 15.95 5.80 -10.80
N GLN A 27 16.89 6.75 -10.72
CA GLN A 27 16.78 8.05 -11.39
C GLN A 27 16.86 7.99 -12.92
N GLU A 28 17.30 6.86 -13.47
CA GLU A 28 17.31 6.56 -14.90
C GLU A 28 15.91 6.41 -15.51
N VAL A 29 14.91 6.04 -14.70
CA VAL A 29 13.53 5.89 -15.14
C VAL A 29 12.89 7.28 -15.27
N PRO A 30 12.03 7.57 -16.27
CA PRO A 30 11.34 8.86 -16.33
C PRO A 30 10.50 9.17 -15.07
N PRO A 31 10.42 10.43 -14.60
CA PRO A 31 9.68 10.80 -13.39
C PRO A 31 8.20 10.40 -13.43
N THR A 32 7.56 10.53 -14.60
CA THR A 32 6.17 10.14 -14.82
C THR A 32 5.96 8.65 -14.61
N THR A 33 6.83 7.82 -15.19
CA THR A 33 6.80 6.36 -15.02
C THR A 33 7.04 5.97 -13.56
N ARG A 34 7.96 6.65 -12.86
CA ARG A 34 8.20 6.42 -11.43
C ARG A 34 6.97 6.68 -10.58
N MET A 35 6.25 7.76 -10.86
CA MET A 35 5.00 8.10 -10.18
C MET A 35 3.94 7.03 -10.38
N TRP A 36 3.74 6.57 -11.62
CA TRP A 36 2.82 5.49 -11.93
C TRP A 36 3.20 4.17 -11.24
N LEU A 37 4.50 3.85 -11.15
CA LEU A 37 4.97 2.67 -10.42
C LEU A 37 4.65 2.76 -8.93
N SER A 38 4.89 3.91 -8.30
CA SER A 38 4.60 4.10 -6.88
C SER A 38 3.10 4.05 -6.59
N ILE A 39 2.27 4.61 -7.48
CA ILE A 39 0.81 4.49 -7.40
C ILE A 39 0.38 3.02 -7.54
N ALA A 40 0.91 2.30 -8.53
CA ALA A 40 0.59 0.89 -8.74
C ALA A 40 1.00 0.03 -7.53
N ALA A 41 2.19 0.25 -6.98
CA ALA A 41 2.67 -0.44 -5.77
C ALA A 41 1.78 -0.16 -4.55
N MET A 42 1.36 1.10 -4.37
CA MET A 42 0.42 1.50 -3.32
C MET A 42 -0.91 0.75 -3.44
N PHE A 43 -1.53 0.74 -4.62
CA PHE A 43 -2.81 0.02 -4.84
C PHE A 43 -2.66 -1.49 -4.69
N LEU A 44 -1.59 -2.07 -5.24
CA LEU A 44 -1.31 -3.50 -5.12
C LEU A 44 -1.18 -3.91 -3.64
N SER A 45 -0.51 -3.11 -2.83
CA SER A 45 -0.38 -3.37 -1.39
C SER A 45 -1.73 -3.34 -0.66
N GLY A 46 -2.63 -2.44 -1.06
CA GLY A 46 -3.99 -2.39 -0.53
C GLY A 46 -4.80 -3.64 -0.88
N ILE A 47 -4.66 -4.15 -2.10
CA ILE A 47 -5.28 -5.40 -2.55
C ILE A 47 -4.73 -6.59 -1.75
N LEU A 48 -3.41 -6.65 -1.57
CA LEU A 48 -2.76 -7.69 -0.77
C LEU A 48 -3.22 -7.64 0.69
N ALA A 49 -3.29 -6.46 1.30
CA ALA A 49 -3.78 -6.28 2.66
C ALA A 49 -5.25 -6.71 2.80
N PHE A 50 -6.09 -6.43 1.80
CA PHE A 50 -7.48 -6.89 1.79
C PHE A 50 -7.61 -8.41 1.78
N PHE A 51 -6.75 -9.11 1.04
CA PHE A 51 -6.71 -10.58 1.04
C PHE A 51 -6.08 -11.16 2.29
N LEU A 52 -5.04 -10.51 2.83
CA LEU A 52 -4.26 -10.99 3.96
C LEU A 52 -5.02 -10.86 5.30
N PHE A 53 -5.79 -9.79 5.48
CA PHE A 53 -6.56 -9.56 6.70
C PHE A 53 -8.00 -10.10 6.55
N PRO A 54 -8.34 -11.24 7.18
CA PRO A 54 -9.70 -11.76 7.14
C PRO A 54 -10.67 -10.78 7.82
N LYS A 55 -11.86 -10.58 7.24
CA LYS A 55 -12.92 -9.67 7.74
C LYS A 55 -13.49 -10.04 9.13
N ASN A 56 -13.01 -11.12 9.73
CA ASN A 56 -13.72 -11.87 10.76
C ASN A 56 -12.98 -11.81 12.11
N GLU A 57 -12.98 -10.65 12.73
CA GLU A 57 -13.04 -10.59 14.19
C GLU A 57 -14.50 -10.33 14.55
N MET A 58 -15.28 -11.41 14.67
CA MET A 58 -16.56 -11.34 15.37
C MET A 58 -16.27 -10.78 16.77
N PRO A 59 -16.95 -9.70 17.22
CA PRO A 59 -16.80 -9.27 18.60
C PRO A 59 -17.21 -10.44 19.52
N PRO A 60 -16.52 -10.66 20.66
CA PRO A 60 -16.99 -11.64 21.63
C PRO A 60 -18.44 -11.28 22.00
N LYS A 61 -19.34 -12.24 21.81
CA LYS A 61 -20.76 -12.14 22.15
C LYS A 61 -20.86 -11.87 23.65
N LYS A 62 -21.02 -10.60 24.03
CA LYS A 62 -21.44 -10.21 25.38
C LYS A 62 -22.92 -10.54 25.56
#